data_AF-A0A6J4Q8E9-F1
#
_entry.id   AF-A0A6J4Q8E9-F1
#
_cell.length_a   1.000
_cell.length_b   1.000
_cell.length_c   1.000
_cell.angle_alpha   90.00
_cell.angle_beta   90.00
_cell.angle_gamma   90.00
#
_symmetry.space_group_name_H-M   'P 1'
#
loop_
_entity.id
_entity.type
_entity.pdbx_description
1 polymer ?
#
loop_
_entity_poly.entity_id
_entity_poly.type
_entity_poly.pdbx_seq_one_letter_code
_entity_poly.pdbx_strand_id
1 'polypeptide(L)' 'MKRILIVEDEAKLARLISRILGEEGYAAETAGDGRSVSRSPSPGASTS' A
#
# COMPACT_ATOMS: atom_id res chain seq x y z
N MET A 1 -13.85 2.81 -7.67
CA MET A 1 -12.78 2.27 -6.81
C MET A 1 -12.08 3.43 -6.13
N LYS A 2 -12.16 3.52 -4.79
CA LYS A 2 -11.47 4.57 -4.00
C LYS A 2 -10.15 4.01 -3.48
N ARG A 3 -9.08 4.80 -3.60
CA ARG A 3 -7.73 4.44 -3.09
C ARG A 3 -7.49 5.15 -1.78
N ILE A 4 -6.90 4.45 -0.81
CA ILE A 4 -6.62 4.97 0.53
C ILE A 4 -5.11 4.84 0.77
N LEU A 5 -4.47 5.94 1.17
CA LEU A 5 -3.08 5.92 1.62
C LEU A 5 -3.06 5.88 3.15
N ILE A 6 -2.44 4.85 3.69
CA ILE A 6 -2.22 4.64 5.12
C ILE A 6 -0.82 5.17 5.43
N VAL A 7 -0.71 6.21 6.25
CA VAL A 7 0.58 6.72 6.73
C VAL A 7 0.73 6.28 8.17
N GLU A 8 1.49 5.20 8.38
CA GLU A 8 1.66 4.55 9.67
C GLU A 8 3.12 4.11 9.82
N ASP A 9 3.79 4.61 10.84
CA ASP A 9 5.20 4.33 11.13
C ASP A 9 5.41 2.90 11.64
N GLU A 10 4.42 2.34 12.34
CA GLU A 10 4.41 0.95 12.76
C GLU A 10 3.94 0.02 11.63
N ALA A 11 4.90 -0.69 11.02
CA ALA A 11 4.64 -1.61 9.90
C ALA A 11 3.62 -2.73 10.20
N LYS A 12 3.47 -3.14 11.47
CA LYS A 12 2.48 -4.16 11.87
C LYS A 12 1.07 -3.60 11.79
N LEU A 13 0.87 -2.38 12.28
CA LEU A 13 -0.41 -1.69 12.25
C LEU A 13 -0.82 -1.34 10.82
N ALA A 14 0.12 -0.82 10.02
CA ALA A 14 -0.10 -0.51 8.61
C ALA A 14 -0.63 -1.72 7.81
N ARG A 15 -0.08 -2.92 8.05
CA ARG A 15 -0.49 -4.16 7.40
C ARG A 15 -1.89 -4.62 7.82
N LEU A 16 -2.23 -4.48 9.10
CA LEU A 16 -3.57 -4.79 9.62
C LEU A 16 -4.63 -3.89 8.95
N ILE A 17 -4.37 -2.59 8.90
CA ILE A 17 -5.29 -1.61 8.29
C ILE A 17 -5.44 -1.86 6.79
N SER A 18 -4.33 -2.10 6.07
CA SER A 18 -4.35 -2.41 4.65
C SER A 18 -5.18 -3.65 4.32
N ARG A 19 -5.08 -4.69 5.17
CA ARG A 19 -5.86 -5.93 5.00
C ARG A 19 -7.36 -5.71 5.18
N ILE A 20 -7.77 -5.01 6.23
CA ILE A 20 -9.19 -4.71 6.50
C ILE A 20 -9.77 -3.89 5.35
N LEU A 21 -9.05 -2.87 4.88
CA LEU A 21 -9.50 -2.05 3.77
C LEU A 21 -9.59 -2.83 2.45
N GLY A 22 -8.67 -3.78 2.22
CA GLY A 22 -8.72 -4.69 1.09
C GLY A 22 -9.94 -5.62 1.12
N GLU A 23 -10.28 -6.16 2.30
CA GLU A 23 -11.47 -7.00 2.50
C GLU A 23 -12.77 -6.21 2.24
N GLU A 24 -12.78 -4.91 2.55
CA GLU A 24 -13.88 -3.98 2.25
C GLU A 24 -13.90 -3.49 0.77
N GLY A 25 -12.98 -3.97 -0.08
CA GLY A 25 -12.93 -3.62 -1.50
C GLY A 25 -12.22 -2.30 -1.83
N TYR A 26 -11.45 -1.75 -0.89
CA TYR A 26 -10.60 -0.58 -1.12
C TYR A 26 -9.18 -0.98 -1.53
N ALA A 27 -8.58 -0.17 -2.40
CA ALA A 27 -7.16 -0.30 -2.71
C ALA A 27 -6.35 0.53 -1.71
N ALA A 28 -5.72 -0.14 -0.75
CA ALA A 28 -4.94 0.49 0.30
C ALA A 28 -3.43 0.44 0.01
N GLU A 29 -2.77 1.59 0.05
CA GLU A 29 -1.32 1.75 -0.04
C GLU A 29 -0.76 2.12 1.33
N THR A 30 0.40 1.59 1.74
CA THR A 30 1.02 1.90 3.03
C THR A 30 2.29 2.70 2.84
N ALA A 31 2.46 3.78 3.61
CA ALA A 31 3.69 4.57 3.69
C ALA A 31 4.16 4.60 5.16
N GLY A 32 5.44 4.23 5.39
CA GLY A 32 6.06 4.24 6.73
C GLY A 32 6.50 5.63 7.19
N ASP A 33 6.44 6.61 6.30
CA ASP A 33 6.71 8.01 6.57
C ASP A 33 5.96 8.87 5.54
N GLY A 34 5.64 10.12 5.87
CA GLY A 34 4.89 11.02 4.98
C GLY A 34 5.61 11.42 3.68
N ARG A 35 6.81 10.90 3.42
CA ARG A 35 7.64 11.19 2.23
C ARG A 35 7.87 9.96 1.35
N SER A 36 7.66 8.76 1.88
CA SER A 36 7.84 7.47 1.21
C SER A 36 6.55 7.02 0.53
N VAL A 37 6.13 7.79 -0.48
CA VAL A 37 5.24 7.27 -1.53
C VAL A 37 6.12 6.93 -2.73
N SER A 38 6.85 5.81 -2.66
CA SER A 38 7.48 5.23 -3.83
C SER A 38 6.44 4.39 -4.56
N ARG A 39 5.74 5.01 -5.50
CA ARG A 39 4.92 4.33 -6.50
C ARG A 39 5.77 3.25 -7.19
N SER A 40 5.55 1.98 -6.88
CA SER A 40 6.08 0.86 -7.65
C SER A 40 4.99 0.34 -8.58
N PRO A 41 5.09 0.56 -9.91
CA PRO A 41 4.34 -0.21 -10.87
C PRO A 41 5.17 -1.39 -11.40
N SER A 42 4.60 -2.58 -11.22
CA SER A 42 4.72 -3.76 -12.09
C SER A 42 5.97 -4.68 -11.96
N PRO A 43 5.78 -5.98 -11.66
CA PRO A 43 6.72 -7.03 -12.01
C PRO A 43 6.52 -7.37 -13.50
N GLY A 44 7.38 -6.83 -14.36
CA GLY A 44 7.26 -7.03 -15.80
C GLY A 44 8.54 -6.65 -16.53
N ALA A 45 9.66 -7.25 -16.15
CA ALA A 45 10.87 -7.29 -16.98
C ALA A 45 11.24 -8.74 -17.24
N SER A 46 10.35 -9.43 -17.97
CA SER A 46 10.71 -10.57 -18.79
C SER A 46 11.09 -10.02 -20.16
N THR A 47 12.39 -9.84 -20.43
CA THR A 47 12.97 -9.88 -21.78
C THR A 47 14.43 -10.30 -21.63
N SER A 48 14.66 -11.59 -21.87
CA SER A 48 15.57 -12.13 -22.90
C SER A 48 17.01 -12.34 -22.45
#